data_AF-A0A0D0DE69-F1
#
_entry.id   AF-A0A0D0DE69-F1
#
_cell.length_a   1.000
_cell.length_b   1.000
_cell.length_c   1.000
_cell.angle_alpha   90.00
_cell.angle_beta   90.00
_cell.angle_gamma   90.00
#
_symmetry.space_group_name_H-M   'P 1'
#
loop_
_entity.id
_entity.type
_entity.pdbx_description
1 polymer ?
#
loop_
_entity_poly.entity_id
_entity_poly.type
_entity_poly.pdbx_seq_one_letter_code
_entity_poly.pdbx_strand_id
1 'polypeptide(L)'
;MKPIANEWMCTGLFASLLVHADNAQQSFSSDSGPSLYLALPALEALHKALGSHSEQSKYEVFHTGLVAAVGKIHEYYEQTSDSDAYTMVMLLDPNGKDSHFKKQIEKLHTLL
;
A
#
# COMPACT_ATOMS: atom_id res chain seq x y z
N MET A 1 -7.61 -27.46 20.80
CA MET A 1 -8.87 -26.71 20.64
C MET A 1 -9.10 -26.51 19.14
N LYS A 2 -10.22 -26.99 18.58
CA LYS A 2 -10.50 -26.86 17.14
C LYS A 2 -11.23 -25.53 16.92
N PRO A 3 -10.80 -24.68 15.98
CA PRO A 3 -11.46 -23.39 15.80
C PRO A 3 -12.89 -23.60 15.33
N ILE A 4 -13.83 -22.83 15.88
CA ILE A 4 -15.23 -22.87 15.48
C ILE A 4 -15.41 -22.14 14.14
N ALA A 5 -16.52 -22.37 13.43
CA ALA A 5 -16.73 -21.88 12.07
C ALA A 5 -16.46 -20.37 11.89
N ASN A 6 -16.81 -19.55 12.90
CA ASN A 6 -16.58 -18.10 12.88
C ASN A 6 -15.10 -17.72 12.95
N GLU A 7 -14.26 -18.49 13.66
CA GLU A 7 -12.83 -18.23 13.76
C GLU A 7 -12.11 -18.54 12.44
N TRP A 8 -12.53 -19.59 11.74
CA TRP A 8 -12.04 -19.90 10.39
C TRP A 8 -12.42 -18.82 9.38
N MET A 9 -13.64 -18.31 9.47
CA MET A 9 -14.07 -17.17 8.64
C MET A 9 -13.20 -15.94 8.91
N CYS A 10 -12.98 -15.57 10.18
CA CYS A 10 -12.10 -14.46 10.54
C CYS A 10 -10.67 -14.67 10.03
N THR A 11 -10.14 -15.89 10.16
CA THR A 11 -8.80 -16.23 9.65
C THR A 11 -8.70 -16.05 8.14
N GLY A 12 -9.71 -16.47 7.38
CA GLY A 12 -9.77 -16.28 5.93
C GLY A 12 -9.83 -14.80 5.52
N LEU A 13 -10.63 -14.00 6.24
CA LEU A 13 -10.67 -12.55 6.03
C LEU A 13 -9.34 -11.88 6.36
N PHE A 14 -8.68 -12.28 7.45
CA PHE A 14 -7.37 -11.75 7.82
C PHE A 14 -6.29 -12.13 6.79
N ALA A 15 -6.29 -13.39 6.32
CA ALA A 15 -5.40 -13.82 5.23
C ALA A 15 -5.63 -12.99 3.95
N SER A 16 -6.88 -12.66 3.63
CA SER A 16 -7.22 -11.79 2.49
C SER A 16 -6.63 -10.39 2.64
N LEU A 17 -6.58 -9.85 3.86
CA LEU A 17 -5.92 -8.57 4.15
C LEU A 17 -4.39 -8.67 4.02
N LEU A 18 -3.79 -9.74 4.53
CA LEU A 18 -2.34 -9.95 4.50
C LEU A 18 -1.78 -10.06 3.07
N VAL A 19 -2.54 -10.61 2.13
CA VAL A 19 -2.14 -10.68 0.71
C VAL A 19 -1.82 -9.29 0.14
N HIS A 20 -2.52 -8.24 0.56
CA HIS A 20 -2.20 -6.88 0.11
C HIS A 20 -0.84 -6.40 0.62
N ALA A 21 -0.53 -6.66 1.89
CA ALA A 21 0.75 -6.28 2.48
C ALA A 21 1.91 -7.08 1.86
N ASP A 22 1.73 -8.38 1.65
CA ASP A 22 2.71 -9.23 0.97
C ASP A 22 2.97 -8.75 -0.46
N ASN A 23 1.92 -8.54 -1.26
CA ASN A 23 2.07 -8.02 -2.63
C ASN A 23 2.81 -6.68 -2.67
N ALA A 24 2.52 -5.77 -1.73
CA ALA A 24 3.20 -4.50 -1.63
C ALA A 24 4.69 -4.70 -1.34
N GLN A 25 5.03 -5.51 -0.32
CA GLN A 25 6.42 -5.81 0.04
C GLN A 25 7.18 -6.44 -1.13
N GLN A 26 6.60 -7.46 -1.77
CA GLN A 26 7.23 -8.17 -2.90
C GLN A 26 7.49 -7.23 -4.08
N SER A 27 6.63 -6.21 -4.29
CA SER A 27 6.77 -5.27 -5.41
C SER A 27 8.08 -4.47 -5.37
N PHE A 28 8.63 -4.19 -4.18
CA PHE A 28 9.88 -3.43 -4.03
C PHE A 28 11.03 -4.22 -3.39
N SER A 29 10.90 -5.55 -3.34
CA SER A 29 11.90 -6.47 -2.75
C SER A 29 12.51 -7.43 -3.79
N SER A 30 12.59 -7.01 -5.05
CA SER A 30 13.12 -7.87 -6.12
C SER A 30 14.65 -7.98 -6.06
N ASP A 31 15.15 -9.21 -6.08
CA ASP A 31 16.58 -9.52 -6.24
C ASP A 31 17.04 -9.49 -7.71
N SER A 32 16.11 -9.42 -8.66
CA SER A 32 16.41 -9.52 -10.10
C SER A 32 16.63 -8.16 -10.78
N GLY A 33 16.54 -7.06 -10.04
CA GLY A 33 16.74 -5.71 -10.58
C GLY A 33 16.40 -4.61 -9.56
N PRO A 34 16.70 -3.34 -9.88
CA PRO A 34 16.34 -2.22 -9.01
C PRO A 34 14.83 -2.19 -8.86
N SER A 35 14.34 -2.15 -7.63
CA SER A 35 12.90 -2.14 -7.32
C SER A 35 12.52 -1.04 -6.32
N LEU A 36 13.50 -0.24 -5.90
CA LEU A 36 13.31 0.87 -4.96
C LEU A 36 12.33 1.94 -5.48
N TYR A 37 12.30 2.18 -6.80
CA TYR A 37 11.33 3.10 -7.42
C TYR A 37 9.86 2.66 -7.27
N LEU A 38 9.62 1.39 -6.93
CA LEU A 38 8.28 0.84 -6.71
C LEU A 38 7.79 1.01 -5.28
N ALA A 39 8.65 1.44 -4.34
CA ALA A 39 8.29 1.54 -2.93
C ALA A 39 7.15 2.53 -2.67
N LEU A 40 7.25 3.76 -3.18
CA LEU A 40 6.19 4.76 -3.05
C LEU A 40 4.87 4.31 -3.73
N PRO A 41 4.88 3.85 -5.00
CA PRO A 41 3.69 3.26 -5.62
C PRO A 41 3.07 2.10 -4.82
N ALA A 42 3.89 1.22 -4.25
CA ALA A 42 3.42 0.09 -3.46
C ALA A 42 2.77 0.53 -2.15
N LEU A 43 3.34 1.53 -1.46
CA LEU A 43 2.74 2.11 -0.26
C LEU A 43 1.41 2.80 -0.56
N GLU A 44 1.29 3.54 -1.66
CA GLU A 44 0.01 4.15 -2.09
C GLU A 44 -1.06 3.10 -2.37
N ALA A 45 -0.69 2.05 -3.12
CA ALA A 45 -1.59 0.96 -3.45
C ALA A 45 -2.06 0.23 -2.19
N LEU A 46 -1.15 -0.03 -1.25
CA LEU A 46 -1.47 -0.67 0.03
C LEU A 46 -2.37 0.21 0.91
N HIS A 47 -2.06 1.50 1.03
CA HIS A 47 -2.88 2.46 1.77
C HIS A 47 -4.31 2.51 1.22
N LYS A 48 -4.46 2.60 -0.11
CA LYS A 48 -5.78 2.58 -0.76
C LYS A 48 -6.51 1.26 -0.53
N ALA A 49 -5.81 0.13 -0.65
CA ALA A 49 -6.40 -1.19 -0.44
C ALA A 49 -6.93 -1.32 0.99
N LEU A 50 -6.10 -1.11 2.01
CA LEU A 50 -6.52 -1.23 3.40
C LEU A 50 -7.56 -0.18 3.82
N GLY A 51 -7.46 1.05 3.31
CA GLY A 51 -8.47 2.09 3.51
C GLY A 51 -9.84 1.64 3.02
N SER A 52 -9.93 1.16 1.77
CA SER A 52 -11.20 0.64 1.21
C SER A 52 -11.73 -0.59 1.94
N HIS A 53 -10.86 -1.38 2.57
CA HIS A 53 -11.25 -2.55 3.37
C HIS A 53 -11.76 -2.15 4.76
N SER A 54 -11.26 -1.05 5.33
CA SER A 54 -11.71 -0.54 6.63
C SER A 54 -13.16 -0.08 6.64
N GLU A 55 -13.71 0.25 5.46
CA GLU A 55 -15.10 0.71 5.25
C GLU A 55 -16.07 -0.45 4.97
N GLN A 56 -15.57 -1.65 4.68
CA GLN A 56 -16.40 -2.81 4.34
C GLN A 56 -16.87 -3.55 5.60
N SER A 57 -18.18 -3.76 5.73
CA SER A 57 -18.79 -4.41 6.90
C SER A 57 -18.22 -5.79 7.23
N LYS A 58 -17.82 -6.58 6.22
CA LYS A 58 -17.21 -7.90 6.44
C LYS A 58 -15.88 -7.85 7.21
N TYR A 59 -15.21 -6.70 7.26
CA TYR A 59 -13.95 -6.51 8.01
C TYR A 59 -14.13 -5.68 9.29
N GLU A 60 -15.37 -5.47 9.76
CA GLU A 60 -15.66 -4.68 10.96
C GLU A 60 -14.88 -5.17 12.20
N VAL A 61 -14.72 -6.50 12.34
CA VAL A 61 -13.92 -7.11 13.43
C VAL A 61 -12.44 -6.67 13.43
N PHE A 62 -11.92 -6.21 12.29
CA PHE A 62 -10.55 -5.71 12.14
C PHE A 62 -10.46 -4.19 12.07
N HIS A 63 -11.58 -3.45 12.17
CA HIS A 63 -11.62 -2.02 11.87
C HIS A 63 -10.56 -1.21 12.64
N THR A 64 -10.42 -1.43 13.95
CA THR A 64 -9.40 -0.75 14.76
C THR A 64 -7.98 -1.02 14.25
N GLY A 65 -7.69 -2.27 13.92
CA GLY A 65 -6.38 -2.67 13.37
C GLY A 65 -6.14 -2.10 11.97
N LEU A 66 -7.17 -2.05 11.13
CA LEU A 66 -7.09 -1.48 9.78
C LEU A 66 -6.86 0.03 9.81
N VAL A 67 -7.55 0.76 10.67
CA VAL A 67 -7.31 2.21 10.86
C VAL A 67 -5.87 2.46 11.31
N ALA A 68 -5.37 1.68 12.26
CA ALA A 68 -3.98 1.79 12.71
C ALA A 68 -2.98 1.44 11.59
N ALA A 69 -3.25 0.40 10.81
CA ALA A 69 -2.40 -0.02 9.70
C ALA A 69 -2.34 1.07 8.61
N VAL A 70 -3.49 1.63 8.22
CA VAL A 70 -3.59 2.74 7.25
C VAL A 70 -2.77 3.94 7.73
N GLY A 71 -2.92 4.34 9.00
CA GLY A 71 -2.11 5.42 9.59
C GLY A 71 -0.61 5.13 9.55
N LYS A 72 -0.20 3.89 9.84
CA LYS A 72 1.21 3.50 9.82
C LYS A 72 1.80 3.49 8.39
N ILE A 73 1.02 3.07 7.40
CA ILE A 73 1.43 3.11 6.00
C ILE A 73 1.58 4.56 5.53
N HIS A 74 0.69 5.46 5.95
CA HIS A 74 0.82 6.89 5.66
C HIS A 74 2.10 7.46 6.27
N GLU A 75 2.41 7.15 7.54
CA GLU A 75 3.67 7.54 8.17
C GLU A 75 4.90 7.07 7.38
N TYR A 76 4.91 5.80 6.93
CA TYR A 76 6.00 5.28 6.11
C TYR A 76 6.07 5.92 4.73
N TYR A 77 4.92 6.25 4.13
CA TYR A 77 4.90 6.99 2.86
C TYR A 77 5.58 8.35 3.02
N GLU A 78 5.21 9.13 4.04
CA GLU A 78 5.81 10.45 4.30
C GLU A 78 7.32 10.36 4.56
N GLN A 79 7.76 9.39 5.37
CA GLN A 79 9.20 9.19 5.63
C GLN A 79 9.96 8.73 4.37
N THR A 80 9.32 7.93 3.52
CA THR A 80 9.92 7.43 2.28
C THR A 80 9.98 8.54 1.22
N SER A 81 8.96 9.39 1.14
CA SER A 81 8.87 10.47 0.15
C SER A 81 9.78 11.66 0.50
N ASP A 82 10.01 11.93 1.79
CA ASP A 82 10.97 12.94 2.27
C ASP A 82 12.43 12.53 2.00
N SER A 83 12.67 11.25 1.72
CA SER A 83 14.01 10.76 1.35
C SER A 83 14.32 11.03 -0.13
N ASP A 84 15.33 11.87 -0.35
CA ASP A 84 15.88 12.17 -1.69
C ASP A 84 16.24 10.90 -2.48
N ALA A 85 16.63 9.82 -1.80
CA ALA A 85 16.99 8.56 -2.45
C ALA A 85 15.82 7.96 -3.24
N TYR A 86 14.62 7.91 -2.66
CA TYR A 86 13.45 7.34 -3.32
C TYR A 86 12.95 8.24 -4.44
N THR A 87 12.94 9.55 -4.21
CA THR A 87 12.58 10.55 -5.22
C THR A 87 13.54 10.51 -6.42
N MET A 88 14.85 10.43 -6.17
CA MET A 88 15.86 10.34 -7.23
C MET A 88 15.75 9.03 -8.01
N VAL A 89 15.53 7.89 -7.35
CA VAL A 89 15.43 6.61 -8.06
C VAL A 89 14.16 6.53 -8.91
N MET A 90 13.04 7.12 -8.48
CA MET A 90 11.86 7.32 -9.34
C MET A 90 12.13 8.27 -10.52
N LEU A 91 12.92 9.33 -10.30
CA LEU A 91 13.31 10.28 -11.34
C LEU A 91 14.25 9.64 -12.38
N LEU A 92 15.03 8.64 -11.98
CA LEU A 92 16.01 7.97 -12.83
C LEU A 92 15.44 6.78 -13.59
N ASP A 93 14.25 6.27 -13.22
CA ASP A 93 13.50 5.30 -14.03
C ASP A 93 12.74 6.01 -15.17
N PRO A 94 13.16 5.90 -16.44
CA PRO A 94 12.52 6.58 -17.55
C PRO A 94 11.06 6.17 -17.76
N ASN A 95 10.68 4.95 -17.37
CA ASN A 95 9.33 4.43 -17.54
C ASN A 95 8.38 4.88 -16.40
N GLY A 96 8.88 4.92 -15.16
CA GLY A 96 8.16 5.39 -13.98
C GLY A 96 7.97 6.91 -13.95
N LYS A 97 8.97 7.68 -14.41
CA LYS A 97 8.91 9.14 -14.49
C LYS A 97 7.65 9.63 -15.18
N ASP A 98 7.41 9.12 -16.38
CA ASP A 98 6.39 9.67 -17.26
C ASP A 98 4.97 9.38 -16.75
N SER A 99 4.76 8.20 -16.15
CA SER A 99 3.46 7.77 -15.64
C SER A 99 3.10 8.36 -14.26
N HIS A 100 4.06 8.48 -13.35
CA HIS A 100 3.82 9.02 -12.01
C HIS A 100 3.58 10.53 -12.04
N PHE A 101 4.42 11.28 -12.76
CA PHE A 101 4.25 12.74 -12.87
C PHE A 101 2.96 13.12 -13.61
N LYS A 102 2.57 12.39 -14.67
CA LYS A 102 1.28 12.60 -15.34
C LYS A 102 0.10 12.46 -14.38
N LYS A 103 0.10 11.40 -13.57
CA LYS A 103 -0.97 11.12 -12.60
C LYS A 103 -1.02 12.15 -11.45
N GLN A 104 0.14 12.65 -11.01
CA GLN A 104 0.23 13.70 -9.99
C GLN A 104 -0.24 15.07 -10.52
N ILE A 105 0.13 15.41 -11.76
CA ILE A 105 -0.29 16.64 -12.45
C ILE A 105 -1.81 16.63 -12.72
N GLU A 106 -2.37 15.49 -13.12
CA GLU A 106 -3.83 15.34 -13.30
C GLU A 106 -4.61 15.51 -11.99
N LYS A 107 -4.10 14.99 -10.86
CA LYS A 107 -4.69 15.22 -9.53
C LYS A 107 -4.71 16.70 -9.13
N LEU A 108 -3.70 17.49 -9.53
CA LEU A 108 -3.66 18.93 -9.28
C LEU A 108 -4.65 19.70 -10.14
N HIS A 109 -4.87 19.29 -11.40
CA HIS A 109 -5.86 19.90 -12.30
C HIS A 109 -7.32 19.59 -11.93
N THR A 110 -7.59 18.60 -11.08
CA THR A 110 -8.94 18.32 -10.57
C THR A 110 -9.30 19.10 -9.30
N LEU A 111 -8.33 19.85 -8.75
CA LEU A 111 -8.47 20.68 -7.56
C LEU A 111 -8.48 22.20 -7.87
N LEU A 112 -8.44 22.58 -9.16
CA LEU A 112 -8.63 23.94 -9.69
C LEU A 112 -9.88 23.98 -10.57
#